data_AF-A0A096MJ47-F1
#
_entry.id   AF-A0A096MJ47-F1
#
_cell.length_a   1.000
_cell.length_b   1.000
_cell.length_c   1.000
_cell.angle_alpha   90.00
_cell.angle_beta   90.00
_cell.angle_gamma   90.00
#
_symmetry.space_group_name_H-M   'P 1'
#
loop_
_entity.id
_entity.type
_entity.pdbx_description
1 polymer ?
#
loop_
_entity_poly.entity_id
_entity_poly.type
_entity_poly.pdbx_seq_one_letter_code
_entity_poly.pdbx_strand_id
1 'polypeptide(L)'
;PSFHSAAVLAVLPRLHQLQVPTKRPTDYFAEMAKSDQQMQKIRQKLQTKQAAMEKSEKAKQLRALRKYGKKVQTEVLQKRQQEKAHMMNAIKKYQKGFSDKLDFLEGDQKPVERGAKAGGAKGQQISKGPNAKRRYKNQKFGFGGKKKGSKWNTRESYDDVSSFRGKVAHGKGPRRPGKKGANVRSFKERTQLKLPPPILKLTLI
;
A
#
# COMPACT_ATOMS: atom_id res chain seq x y z
N PRO A 1 24.48 -28.56 17.65
CA PRO A 1 23.96 -28.37 19.03
C PRO A 1 24.88 -27.45 19.84
N SER A 2 24.34 -26.37 20.41
CA SER A 2 25.14 -25.45 21.23
C SER A 2 25.58 -26.14 22.52
N PHE A 3 26.76 -25.84 23.03
CA PHE A 3 27.33 -26.44 24.26
C PHE A 3 26.33 -26.43 25.44
N HIS A 4 25.62 -25.31 25.61
CA HIS A 4 24.57 -25.14 26.62
C HIS A 4 23.45 -26.19 26.51
N SER A 5 23.02 -26.54 25.29
CA SER A 5 21.95 -27.53 25.10
C SER A 5 22.38 -28.95 25.48
N ALA A 6 23.63 -29.31 25.19
CA ALA A 6 24.18 -30.61 25.56
C ALA A 6 24.32 -30.77 27.08
N ALA A 7 24.78 -29.71 27.77
CA ALA A 7 24.89 -29.71 29.24
C ALA A 7 23.54 -29.88 29.93
N VAL A 8 22.49 -29.20 29.44
CA VAL A 8 21.12 -29.34 29.99
C VAL A 8 20.62 -30.78 29.83
N LEU A 9 20.80 -31.39 28.66
CA LEU A 9 20.36 -32.77 28.41
C LEU A 9 21.07 -33.79 29.30
N ALA A 10 22.34 -33.56 29.65
CA ALA A 10 23.10 -34.44 30.53
C ALA A 10 22.68 -34.34 32.01
N VAL A 11 22.26 -33.16 32.48
CA VAL A 11 21.94 -32.90 33.89
C VAL A 11 20.49 -33.25 34.23
N LEU A 12 19.53 -33.03 33.32
CA LEU A 12 18.11 -33.33 33.53
C LEU A 12 17.82 -34.75 34.06
N PRO A 13 18.37 -35.84 33.50
CA PRO A 13 18.09 -37.20 34.00
C PRO A 13 18.61 -37.42 35.43
N ARG A 14 19.74 -36.80 35.79
CA ARG A 14 20.30 -36.89 37.14
C ARG A 14 19.39 -36.20 38.17
N LEU A 15 18.80 -35.05 37.81
CA LEU A 15 17.86 -34.35 38.68
C LEU A 15 16.53 -35.10 38.86
N HIS A 16 16.08 -35.82 37.82
CA HIS A 16 14.88 -36.66 37.90
C HIS A 16 15.09 -37.88 38.82
N GLN A 17 16.28 -38.50 38.81
CA GLN A 17 16.62 -39.57 39.75
C GLN A 17 16.58 -39.09 41.22
N LEU A 18 16.96 -37.83 41.45
CA LEU A 18 16.92 -37.19 42.76
C LEU A 18 15.53 -36.60 43.11
N GLN A 19 14.51 -36.86 42.29
CA GLN A 19 13.13 -36.38 42.47
C GLN A 19 12.99 -34.85 42.59
N VAL A 20 13.89 -34.09 41.97
CA VAL A 20 13.83 -32.62 41.97
C VAL A 20 12.95 -32.12 40.82
N PRO A 21 11.94 -31.27 41.05
CA PRO A 21 11.10 -30.72 39.99
C PRO A 21 11.88 -29.72 39.14
N THR A 22 12.06 -30.02 37.85
CA THR A 22 12.88 -29.21 36.93
C THR A 22 12.12 -28.19 36.09
N LYS A 23 10.80 -28.36 35.94
CA LYS A 23 9.96 -27.45 35.15
C LYS A 23 9.28 -26.44 36.07
N ARG A 24 9.27 -25.18 35.64
CA ARG A 24 8.48 -24.13 36.29
C ARG A 24 6.98 -24.41 36.07
N PRO A 25 6.17 -24.53 37.15
CA PRO A 25 4.72 -24.61 37.03
C PRO A 25 4.14 -23.33 36.42
N THR A 26 3.07 -23.46 35.62
CA THR A 26 2.41 -22.32 34.94
C THR A 26 1.70 -21.37 35.91
N ASP A 27 1.28 -21.88 37.07
CA ASP A 27 0.49 -21.17 38.09
C ASP A 27 1.37 -20.55 39.21
N TYR A 28 2.70 -20.66 39.08
CA TYR A 28 3.62 -20.09 40.05
C TYR A 28 4.17 -18.74 39.55
N PHE A 29 3.60 -17.65 40.07
CA PHE A 29 3.93 -16.26 39.73
C PHE A 29 4.98 -15.67 40.69
N ALA A 30 6.23 -16.08 40.54
CA ALA A 30 7.37 -15.44 41.18
C ALA A 30 8.03 -14.40 40.26
N GLU A 31 8.81 -13.48 40.84
CA GLU A 31 9.59 -12.50 40.08
C GLU A 31 10.57 -13.21 39.12
N MET A 32 10.56 -12.78 37.86
CA MET A 32 11.44 -13.30 36.82
C MET A 32 12.61 -12.35 36.59
N ALA A 33 13.72 -12.85 36.05
CA ALA A 33 14.91 -12.03 35.74
C ALA A 33 14.66 -10.84 34.79
N LYS A 34 13.53 -10.82 34.08
CA LYS A 34 13.10 -9.69 33.22
C LYS A 34 11.62 -9.40 33.48
N SER A 35 11.28 -8.12 33.45
CA SER A 35 9.89 -7.69 33.61
C SER A 35 9.02 -8.06 32.41
N ASP A 36 7.75 -8.35 32.65
CA ASP A 36 6.79 -8.69 31.59
C ASP A 36 6.61 -7.55 30.59
N GLN A 37 6.68 -6.30 31.05
CA GLN A 37 6.65 -5.13 30.18
C GLN A 37 7.81 -5.13 29.17
N GLN A 38 9.00 -5.53 29.60
CA GLN A 38 10.15 -5.65 28.71
C GLN A 38 9.94 -6.79 27.70
N MET A 39 9.44 -7.95 28.15
CA MET A 39 9.15 -9.08 27.27
C MET A 39 8.06 -8.76 26.25
N GLN A 40 7.04 -7.98 26.62
CA GLN A 40 6.01 -7.51 25.69
C GLN A 40 6.60 -6.61 24.60
N LYS A 41 7.51 -5.69 24.96
CA LYS A 41 8.24 -4.86 23.99
C LYS A 41 9.09 -5.72 23.04
N ILE A 42 9.74 -6.77 23.55
CA ILE A 42 10.53 -7.69 22.72
C ILE A 42 9.62 -8.44 21.74
N ARG A 43 8.48 -8.98 22.19
CA ARG A 43 7.49 -9.67 21.33
C ARG A 43 6.98 -8.75 20.22
N GLN A 44 6.62 -7.51 20.56
CA GLN A 44 6.18 -6.51 19.56
C GLN A 44 7.28 -6.20 18.52
N LYS A 45 8.54 -6.10 18.95
CA LYS A 45 9.68 -5.91 18.03
C LYS A 45 9.89 -7.11 17.11
N LEU A 46 9.72 -8.33 17.61
CA LEU A 46 9.83 -9.54 16.78
C LEU A 46 8.71 -9.62 15.75
N GLN A 47 7.46 -9.37 16.16
CA GLN A 47 6.30 -9.33 15.26
C GLN A 47 6.43 -8.26 14.18
N THR A 48 6.90 -7.05 14.55
CA THR A 48 7.10 -5.98 13.56
C THR A 48 8.19 -6.31 12.54
N LYS A 49 9.28 -6.96 12.96
CA LYS A 49 10.34 -7.44 12.05
C LYS A 49 9.82 -8.50 11.08
N GLN A 50 9.07 -9.50 11.57
CA GLN A 50 8.45 -10.54 10.73
C GLN A 50 7.50 -9.90 9.70
N ALA A 51 6.59 -9.04 10.15
CA ALA A 51 5.66 -8.36 9.26
C ALA A 51 6.35 -7.45 8.22
N ALA A 52 7.47 -6.81 8.58
CA ALA A 52 8.27 -6.01 7.64
C ALA A 52 8.94 -6.89 6.57
N MET A 53 9.48 -8.04 6.96
CA MET A 53 10.09 -9.01 6.05
C MET A 53 9.07 -9.54 5.05
N GLU A 54 7.92 -10.03 5.51
CA GLU A 54 6.83 -10.53 4.66
C GLU A 54 6.33 -9.46 3.66
N LYS A 55 6.18 -8.21 4.12
CA LYS A 55 5.76 -7.10 3.25
C LYS A 55 6.79 -6.84 2.15
N SER A 56 8.07 -6.89 2.48
CA SER A 56 9.15 -6.69 1.50
C SER A 56 9.18 -7.78 0.44
N GLU A 57 8.94 -9.03 0.83
CA GLU A 57 8.89 -10.18 -0.08
C GLU A 57 7.67 -10.10 -1.01
N LYS A 58 6.49 -9.82 -0.45
CA LYS A 58 5.27 -9.58 -1.25
C LYS A 58 5.47 -8.43 -2.23
N ALA A 59 6.17 -7.35 -1.83
CA ALA A 59 6.48 -6.25 -2.73
C ALA A 59 7.44 -6.65 -3.86
N LYS A 60 8.46 -7.48 -3.58
CA LYS A 60 9.37 -8.03 -4.60
C LYS A 60 8.60 -8.90 -5.61
N GLN A 61 7.73 -9.78 -5.13
CA GLN A 61 6.87 -10.63 -5.98
C GLN A 61 5.97 -9.79 -6.89
N LEU A 62 5.28 -8.78 -6.34
CA LEU A 62 4.43 -7.88 -7.14
C LEU A 62 5.23 -7.09 -8.18
N ARG A 63 6.47 -6.68 -7.88
CA ARG A 63 7.34 -6.02 -8.86
C ARG A 63 7.74 -6.96 -9.99
N ALA A 64 8.07 -8.21 -9.67
CA ALA A 64 8.41 -9.23 -10.67
C ALA A 64 7.23 -9.51 -11.61
N LEU A 65 6.03 -9.72 -11.05
CA LEU A 65 4.81 -9.94 -11.83
C LEU A 65 4.49 -8.76 -12.75
N ARG A 66 4.62 -7.53 -12.27
CA ARG A 66 4.42 -6.32 -13.11
C ARG A 66 5.44 -6.21 -14.23
N LYS A 67 6.71 -6.56 -13.97
CA LYS A 67 7.76 -6.56 -14.99
C LYS A 67 7.49 -7.61 -16.05
N TYR A 68 7.11 -8.82 -15.64
CA TYR A 68 6.75 -9.91 -16.55
C TYR A 68 5.52 -9.58 -17.38
N GLY A 69 4.44 -9.08 -16.76
CA GLY A 69 3.22 -8.69 -17.47
C GLY A 69 3.45 -7.67 -18.59
N LYS A 70 4.38 -6.71 -18.38
CA LYS A 70 4.78 -5.76 -19.44
C LYS A 70 5.51 -6.44 -20.60
N LYS A 71 6.44 -7.35 -20.31
CA LYS A 71 7.16 -8.12 -21.33
C LYS A 71 6.22 -8.99 -22.16
N VAL A 72 5.33 -9.71 -21.48
CA VAL A 72 4.30 -10.53 -22.13
C VAL A 72 3.42 -9.68 -23.03
N GLN A 73 2.99 -8.50 -22.58
CA GLN A 73 2.17 -7.60 -23.39
C GLN A 73 2.90 -7.17 -24.68
N THR A 74 4.19 -6.82 -24.60
CA THR A 74 4.98 -6.45 -25.78
C THR A 74 5.23 -7.62 -26.71
N GLU A 75 5.57 -8.79 -26.16
CA GLU A 75 5.80 -10.02 -26.95
C GLU A 75 4.53 -10.46 -27.68
N VAL A 76 3.38 -10.41 -27.02
CA VAL A 76 2.08 -10.74 -27.63
C VAL A 76 1.75 -9.77 -28.77
N LEU A 77 2.01 -8.47 -28.60
CA LEU A 77 1.77 -7.50 -29.67
C LEU A 77 2.71 -7.70 -30.86
N GLN A 78 3.99 -7.98 -30.60
CA GLN A 78 4.97 -8.27 -31.65
C GLN A 78 4.63 -9.56 -32.41
N LYS A 79 4.29 -10.65 -31.70
CA LYS A 79 3.84 -11.90 -32.32
C LYS A 79 2.63 -11.69 -33.22
N ARG A 80 1.60 -10.97 -32.73
CA ARG A 80 0.42 -10.63 -33.54
C ARG A 80 0.76 -9.80 -34.77
N GLN A 81 1.72 -8.88 -34.69
CA GLN A 81 2.15 -8.09 -35.84
C GLN A 81 2.92 -8.96 -36.84
N GLN A 82 3.80 -9.84 -36.37
CA GLN A 82 4.55 -10.78 -37.19
C GLN A 82 3.59 -11.75 -37.90
N GLU A 83 2.68 -12.40 -37.19
CA GLU A 83 1.64 -13.28 -37.74
C GLU A 83 0.83 -12.57 -38.83
N LYS A 84 0.38 -11.33 -38.57
CA LYS A 84 -0.32 -10.51 -39.57
C LYS A 84 0.55 -10.21 -40.78
N ALA A 85 1.82 -9.85 -40.60
CA ALA A 85 2.74 -9.56 -41.70
C ALA A 85 3.02 -10.82 -42.52
N HIS A 86 3.25 -11.96 -41.88
CA HIS A 86 3.43 -13.26 -42.54
C HIS A 86 2.19 -13.64 -43.36
N MET A 87 0.99 -13.53 -42.78
CA MET A 87 -0.27 -13.75 -43.48
C MET A 87 -0.44 -12.81 -44.68
N MET A 88 -0.22 -11.50 -44.49
CA MET A 88 -0.33 -10.52 -45.59
C MET A 88 0.67 -10.80 -46.72
N ASN A 89 1.88 -11.25 -46.38
CA ASN A 89 2.89 -11.62 -47.37
C ASN A 89 2.51 -12.92 -48.11
N ALA A 90 1.93 -13.91 -47.43
CA ALA A 90 1.42 -15.12 -48.06
C ALA A 90 0.28 -14.81 -49.05
N ILE A 91 -0.68 -13.97 -48.66
CA ILE A 91 -1.76 -13.51 -49.53
C ILE A 91 -1.20 -12.79 -50.77
N LYS A 92 -0.24 -11.88 -50.59
CA LYS A 92 0.40 -11.17 -51.72
C LYS A 92 1.17 -12.10 -52.66
N LYS A 93 1.80 -13.16 -52.15
CA LYS A 93 2.51 -14.16 -52.97
C LYS A 93 1.54 -15.02 -53.78
N TYR A 94 0.43 -15.44 -53.15
CA TYR A 94 -0.66 -16.15 -53.81
C TYR A 94 -1.30 -15.30 -54.92
N GLN A 95 -1.64 -14.03 -54.62
CA GLN A 95 -2.19 -13.09 -55.61
C GLN A 95 -1.29 -12.87 -56.82
N LYS A 96 0.04 -12.98 -56.65
CA LYS A 96 1.02 -12.83 -57.72
C LYS A 96 1.35 -14.13 -58.45
N GLY A 97 0.71 -15.26 -58.11
CA GLY A 97 0.90 -16.55 -58.77
C GLY A 97 2.22 -17.27 -58.45
N PHE A 98 2.95 -16.85 -57.40
CA PHE A 98 4.22 -17.47 -57.02
C PHE A 98 4.07 -18.72 -56.14
N SER A 99 2.86 -19.06 -55.68
CA SER A 99 2.60 -20.23 -54.83
C SER A 99 1.18 -20.77 -55.01
N ASP A 100 1.04 -22.01 -55.48
CA ASP A 100 -0.26 -22.69 -55.69
C ASP A 100 -0.85 -23.36 -54.44
N LYS A 101 -0.04 -23.55 -53.38
CA LYS A 101 -0.48 -24.25 -52.16
C LYS A 101 -0.95 -23.26 -51.10
N LEU A 102 -2.20 -23.40 -50.65
CA LEU A 102 -2.82 -22.63 -49.56
C LEU A 102 -2.30 -23.05 -48.17
N ASP A 103 -0.98 -23.20 -48.02
CA ASP A 103 -0.33 -23.70 -46.80
C ASP A 103 -0.55 -22.75 -45.58
N PHE A 104 -0.92 -21.49 -45.84
CA PHE A 104 -1.36 -20.53 -44.82
C PHE A 104 -2.71 -20.91 -44.15
N LEU A 105 -3.58 -21.64 -44.84
CA LEU A 105 -4.92 -22.00 -44.31
C LEU A 105 -4.92 -23.31 -43.51
N GLU A 106 -3.92 -24.17 -43.71
CA GLU A 106 -3.91 -25.54 -43.18
C GLU A 106 -3.22 -25.64 -41.80
N GLY A 107 -2.34 -24.69 -41.46
CA GLY A 107 -1.53 -24.72 -40.24
C GLY A 107 -2.23 -24.40 -38.90
N ASP A 108 -3.50 -23.99 -38.88
CA ASP A 108 -4.20 -23.61 -37.63
C ASP A 108 -5.67 -24.07 -37.55
N GLN A 109 -6.10 -25.01 -38.41
CA GLN A 109 -7.36 -25.72 -38.23
C GLN A 109 -7.19 -26.87 -37.23
N LYS A 110 -6.86 -26.55 -35.97
CA LYS A 110 -7.26 -27.45 -34.88
C LYS A 110 -8.75 -27.22 -34.65
N PRO A 111 -9.59 -28.27 -34.62
CA PRO A 111 -11.00 -28.11 -34.32
C PRO A 111 -11.08 -27.54 -32.90
N VAL A 112 -11.47 -26.26 -32.82
CA VAL A 112 -11.97 -25.69 -31.58
C VAL A 112 -13.28 -26.39 -31.34
N GLU A 113 -13.23 -27.50 -30.61
CA GLU A 113 -14.41 -28.10 -29.99
C GLU A 113 -15.12 -26.98 -29.22
N ARG A 114 -16.21 -26.51 -29.80
CA ARG A 114 -17.18 -25.66 -29.14
C ARG A 114 -17.82 -26.50 -28.05
N GLY A 115 -17.12 -26.58 -26.91
CA GLY A 115 -17.69 -27.04 -25.65
C GLY A 115 -18.85 -26.12 -25.28
N ALA A 116 -20.06 -26.60 -25.53
CA ALA A 116 -21.28 -25.98 -25.07
C ALA A 116 -21.26 -25.85 -23.55
N LYS A 117 -21.03 -24.65 -23.03
CA LYS A 117 -21.46 -24.26 -21.69
C LYS A 117 -22.04 -22.84 -21.69
N ALA A 118 -23.37 -22.84 -21.71
CA ALA A 118 -24.26 -22.03 -20.89
C ALA A 118 -24.02 -20.51 -20.80
N GLY A 119 -24.93 -19.79 -21.44
CA GLY A 119 -25.68 -18.64 -20.90
C GLY A 119 -24.96 -17.66 -19.96
N GLY A 120 -24.68 -16.46 -20.46
CA GLY A 120 -24.29 -15.32 -19.63
C GLY A 120 -24.20 -14.02 -20.42
N ALA A 121 -25.33 -13.30 -20.47
CA ALA A 121 -25.56 -11.94 -20.94
C ALA A 121 -24.37 -11.10 -21.46
N LYS A 122 -24.54 -10.58 -22.68
CA LYS A 122 -23.86 -9.39 -23.24
C LYS A 122 -23.94 -8.22 -22.24
N GLY A 123 -22.90 -8.05 -21.43
CA GLY A 123 -22.68 -6.85 -20.62
C GLY A 123 -22.15 -5.73 -21.51
N GLN A 124 -23.01 -4.75 -21.80
CA GLN A 124 -22.65 -3.49 -22.44
C GLN A 124 -21.35 -2.92 -21.84
N GLN A 125 -20.40 -2.58 -22.71
CA GLN A 125 -19.25 -1.76 -22.36
C GLN A 125 -19.74 -0.36 -21.97
N ILE A 126 -20.10 -0.18 -20.70
CA ILE A 126 -20.19 1.15 -20.11
C ILE A 126 -18.74 1.62 -19.96
N SER A 127 -18.36 2.58 -20.80
CA SER A 127 -17.16 3.38 -20.65
C SER A 127 -17.18 4.03 -19.26
N LYS A 128 -16.59 3.34 -18.28
CA LYS A 128 -16.39 3.87 -16.93
C LYS A 128 -15.42 5.04 -17.03
N GLY A 129 -15.98 6.23 -17.25
CA GLY A 129 -15.26 7.48 -17.17
C GLY A 129 -14.52 7.60 -15.85
N PRO A 130 -13.55 8.54 -15.74
CA PRO A 130 -12.67 8.63 -14.58
C PRO A 130 -13.46 8.71 -13.27
N ASN A 131 -13.01 7.92 -12.28
CA ASN A 131 -13.53 7.83 -10.92
C ASN A 131 -13.86 9.23 -10.34
N ALA A 132 -14.93 9.39 -9.55
CA ALA A 132 -15.32 10.65 -8.92
C ALA A 132 -14.15 11.36 -8.19
N LYS A 133 -13.27 10.60 -7.53
CA LYS A 133 -12.04 11.14 -6.92
C LYS A 133 -11.09 11.73 -7.95
N ARG A 134 -11.00 11.12 -9.13
CA ARG A 134 -10.21 11.63 -10.26
C ARG A 134 -10.88 12.84 -10.91
N ARG A 135 -12.21 12.87 -11.04
CA ARG A 135 -12.93 14.07 -11.52
C ARG A 135 -12.67 15.29 -10.63
N TYR A 136 -12.81 15.14 -9.31
CA TYR A 136 -12.52 16.23 -8.36
C TYR A 136 -11.04 16.66 -8.42
N LYS A 137 -10.11 15.72 -8.50
CA LYS A 137 -8.69 16.05 -8.67
C LYS A 137 -8.39 16.71 -10.00
N ASN A 138 -9.08 16.35 -11.07
CA ASN A 138 -8.92 16.99 -12.37
C ASN A 138 -9.53 18.39 -12.39
N GLN A 139 -10.61 18.62 -11.66
CA GLN A 139 -11.20 19.96 -11.50
C GLN A 139 -10.28 20.85 -10.66
N LYS A 140 -9.81 20.36 -9.51
CA LYS A 140 -8.95 21.13 -8.58
C LYS A 140 -7.50 21.25 -9.07
N PHE A 141 -6.96 20.18 -9.64
CA PHE A 141 -5.55 20.02 -9.98
C PHE A 141 -5.33 19.63 -11.45
N GLY A 142 -6.31 19.79 -12.34
CA GLY A 142 -6.11 19.67 -13.79
C GLY A 142 -5.73 18.26 -14.31
N PHE A 143 -5.61 18.23 -15.64
CA PHE A 143 -5.05 17.25 -16.57
C PHE A 143 -3.77 16.44 -16.30
N GLY A 144 -3.18 16.32 -15.11
CA GLY A 144 -1.90 15.58 -14.96
C GLY A 144 -0.73 16.03 -15.88
N GLY A 145 -0.65 17.33 -16.21
CA GLY A 145 0.40 17.94 -17.03
C GLY A 145 0.98 19.21 -16.39
N LYS A 146 2.03 19.81 -17.00
CA LYS A 146 2.75 20.99 -16.48
C LYS A 146 1.80 22.16 -16.18
N LYS A 147 1.61 22.46 -14.89
CA LYS A 147 0.84 23.60 -14.38
C LYS A 147 1.68 24.87 -14.16
N LYS A 148 2.59 25.20 -15.08
CA LYS A 148 3.30 26.48 -14.97
C LYS A 148 2.29 27.60 -15.27
N GLY A 149 2.06 28.51 -14.32
CA GLY A 149 1.23 29.71 -14.55
C GLY A 149 -0.18 29.69 -13.95
N SER A 150 -0.88 28.55 -13.93
CA SER A 150 -2.30 28.50 -13.47
C SER A 150 -2.52 28.60 -11.94
N LYS A 151 -1.45 28.78 -11.17
CA LYS A 151 -1.47 29.09 -9.72
C LYS A 151 -1.04 30.52 -9.41
N TRP A 152 -0.77 31.34 -10.41
CA TRP A 152 -0.39 32.73 -10.20
C TRP A 152 -1.65 33.53 -9.91
N ASN A 153 -1.57 34.39 -8.89
CA ASN A 153 -2.67 35.29 -8.56
C ASN A 153 -2.84 36.29 -9.70
N THR A 154 -4.00 36.28 -10.37
CA THR A 154 -4.43 37.38 -11.24
C THR A 154 -4.95 38.52 -10.37
N ARG A 155 -4.95 39.76 -10.88
CA ARG A 155 -5.48 40.93 -10.16
C ARG A 155 -6.91 40.66 -9.64
N GLU A 156 -7.75 40.05 -10.48
CA GLU A 156 -9.11 39.64 -10.12
C GLU A 156 -9.17 38.56 -9.02
N SER A 157 -8.20 37.64 -8.98
CA SER A 157 -8.12 36.61 -7.94
C SER A 157 -7.56 37.11 -6.60
N TYR A 158 -6.88 38.26 -6.59
CA TYR A 158 -6.40 38.89 -5.36
C TYR A 158 -7.52 39.59 -4.60
N ASP A 159 -8.46 40.21 -5.33
CA ASP A 159 -9.59 40.94 -4.76
C ASP A 159 -10.81 40.04 -4.45
N ASP A 160 -10.88 38.82 -4.99
CA ASP A 160 -11.98 37.88 -4.74
C ASP A 160 -11.85 37.14 -3.39
N VAL A 161 -12.43 37.75 -2.34
CA VAL A 161 -12.58 37.15 -1.00
C VAL A 161 -13.93 36.44 -0.81
N SER A 162 -14.76 36.30 -1.84
CA SER A 162 -16.12 35.71 -1.72
C SER A 162 -16.12 34.26 -1.25
N SER A 163 -15.03 33.54 -1.54
CA SER A 163 -14.79 32.15 -1.13
C SER A 163 -14.39 32.01 0.35
N PHE A 164 -14.00 33.12 1.01
CA PHE A 164 -13.53 33.12 2.39
C PHE A 164 -14.72 33.08 3.37
N ARG A 165 -15.07 31.88 3.83
CA ARG A 165 -16.08 31.69 4.87
C ARG A 165 -15.48 31.92 6.27
N GLY A 166 -15.35 33.18 6.69
CA GLY A 166 -14.86 33.56 8.02
C GLY A 166 -15.58 32.87 9.19
N LYS A 167 -16.90 32.58 9.03
CA LYS A 167 -17.71 31.85 10.03
C LYS A 167 -17.30 30.38 10.26
N VAL A 168 -16.57 29.75 9.34
CA VAL A 168 -16.12 28.35 9.47
C VAL A 168 -14.66 28.27 9.92
N ALA A 169 -13.84 29.28 9.58
CA ALA A 169 -12.42 29.34 9.93
C ALA A 169 -12.19 29.55 11.45
N HIS A 170 -13.08 30.27 12.13
CA HIS A 170 -13.13 30.33 13.58
C HIS A 170 -14.29 29.45 14.06
N GLY A 171 -13.99 28.26 14.58
CA GLY A 171 -14.91 27.14 14.81
C GLY A 171 -16.07 27.37 15.80
N LYS A 172 -16.99 28.30 15.50
CA LYS A 172 -18.27 28.49 16.16
C LYS A 172 -19.40 28.41 15.12
N GLY A 173 -19.50 27.25 14.47
CA GLY A 173 -20.69 26.84 13.72
C GLY A 173 -21.55 25.89 14.58
N PRO A 174 -22.88 25.83 14.36
CA PRO A 174 -23.79 25.03 15.19
C PRO A 174 -23.41 23.55 15.10
N ARG A 175 -23.08 22.97 16.26
CA ARG A 175 -22.72 21.56 16.41
C ARG A 175 -23.94 20.72 16.09
N ARG A 176 -23.87 19.88 15.05
CA ARG A 176 -24.87 18.82 14.79
C ARG A 176 -24.87 17.89 16.02
N PRO A 177 -26.02 17.58 16.64
CA PRO A 177 -26.07 16.65 17.75
C PRO A 177 -25.91 15.24 17.18
N GLY A 178 -24.93 14.47 17.66
CA GLY A 178 -24.87 13.04 17.32
C GLY A 178 -23.51 12.39 17.10
N LYS A 179 -22.37 12.98 17.49
CA LYS A 179 -21.14 12.18 17.54
C LYS A 179 -20.24 12.53 18.72
N LYS A 180 -20.36 11.70 19.76
CA LYS A 180 -19.52 11.67 20.97
C LYS A 180 -18.05 11.54 20.60
N GLY A 181 -17.22 12.25 21.38
CA GLY A 181 -15.85 12.62 21.07
C GLY A 181 -14.87 11.47 20.93
N ALA A 182 -13.96 11.65 19.98
CA ALA A 182 -12.68 10.96 19.94
C ALA A 182 -11.62 11.90 20.52
N ASN A 183 -11.00 11.42 21.58
CA ASN A 183 -9.88 11.94 22.35
C ASN A 183 -8.77 12.55 21.46
N VAL A 184 -8.66 13.88 21.42
CA VAL A 184 -7.49 14.57 20.84
C VAL A 184 -6.57 14.94 22.00
N ARG A 185 -5.46 14.21 22.08
CA ARG A 185 -4.32 14.49 22.96
C ARG A 185 -3.91 15.95 22.80
N SER A 186 -3.96 16.71 23.88
CA SER A 186 -3.45 18.07 24.00
C SER A 186 -1.94 18.08 23.69
N PHE A 187 -1.56 18.75 22.60
CA PHE A 187 -0.18 18.98 22.25
C PHE A 187 0.42 19.94 23.27
N LYS A 188 1.51 19.49 23.90
CA LYS A 188 2.27 20.18 24.94
C LYS A 188 2.89 21.45 24.35
N GLU A 189 2.48 22.62 24.82
CA GLU A 189 3.07 23.90 24.44
C GLU A 189 4.53 23.98 24.91
N ARG A 190 5.38 24.49 24.01
CA ARG A 190 6.78 24.83 24.27
C ARG A 190 6.81 26.00 25.24
N THR A 191 7.52 25.84 26.35
CA THR A 191 7.93 26.89 27.28
C THR A 191 8.60 28.04 26.53
N GLN A 192 7.93 29.18 26.46
CA GLN A 192 8.56 30.47 26.19
C GLN A 192 9.20 30.95 27.50
N LEU A 193 10.49 31.28 27.44
CA LEU A 193 11.25 31.89 28.53
C LEU A 193 10.58 33.21 28.93
N LYS A 194 9.99 33.25 30.14
CA LYS A 194 9.56 34.50 30.78
C LYS A 194 10.78 35.11 31.45
N LEU A 195 11.19 36.30 30.99
CA LEU A 195 12.10 37.18 31.74
C LEU A 195 11.45 37.55 33.09
N PRO A 196 12.22 37.61 34.19
CA PRO A 196 11.66 37.98 35.50
C PRO A 196 11.30 39.48 35.54
N PRO A 197 10.20 39.85 36.24
CA PRO A 197 9.81 41.26 36.40
C PRO A 197 10.76 42.02 37.36
N PRO A 198 10.85 43.36 37.24
CA PRO A 198 11.80 44.17 37.99
C PRO A 198 11.41 44.29 39.48
N ILE A 199 12.43 44.23 40.34
CA ILE A 199 12.31 44.40 41.80
C ILE A 199 11.96 45.87 42.09
N LEU A 200 10.75 46.12 42.59
CA LEU A 200 10.40 47.41 43.18
C LEU A 200 11.07 47.50 44.56
N LYS A 201 12.03 48.42 44.69
CA LYS A 201 12.58 48.85 45.97
C LYS A 201 11.50 49.62 46.72
N LEU A 202 11.04 49.09 47.85
CA LEU A 202 10.22 49.81 48.81
C LEU A 202 11.14 50.62 49.72
N THR A 203 11.05 51.93 49.52
CA THR A 203 11.53 52.99 50.42
C THR A 203 10.60 53.11 51.63
N LEU A 204 11.20 53.16 52.83
CA LEU A 204 10.81 53.89 54.06
C LEU A 204 9.34 53.83 54.53
N ILE A 205 9.11 53.28 55.74
CA ILE A 205 9.00 54.03 57.02
C ILE A 205 9.69 53.18 58.10
#